data_AF-A0A0F2RTU4-F1
#
_entry.id   AF-A0A0F2RTU4-F1
#
_cell.length_a   1.000
_cell.length_b   1.000
_cell.length_c   1.000
_cell.angle_alpha   90.00
_cell.angle_beta   90.00
_cell.angle_gamma   90.00
#
_symmetry.space_group_name_H-M   'P 1'
#
loop_
_entity.id
_entity.type
_entity.pdbx_description
1 polymer ?
#
loop_
_entity_poly.entity_id
_entity_poly.type
_entity_poly.pdbx_seq_one_letter_code
_entity_poly.pdbx_strand_id
1 'polypeptide(L)'
;MTAKYDDSYFDALTRLAYDPPPITCPGLTVSVIRIRPPGAFPEVIIKDRLYPVIGVTATGWLSAAYLGWTQFTGDPTALAQIARACNAAQQELIKEGDKLKAAIARYAARDDASPDTIHSDTDQGGRP
;
A
#
# COMPACT_ATOMS: atom_id res chain seq x y z
N MET A 1 17.16 19.00 6.40
CA MET A 1 16.07 19.11 5.40
C MET A 1 14.97 18.16 5.81
N THR A 2 13.78 18.66 6.12
CA THR A 2 12.59 17.82 6.34
C THR A 2 12.24 17.19 5.01
N ALA A 3 12.28 15.87 4.92
CA ALA A 3 12.05 15.22 3.65
C ALA A 3 10.59 15.38 3.19
N LYS A 4 10.40 15.50 1.88
CA LYS A 4 9.08 15.77 1.26
C LYS A 4 8.08 14.64 1.51
N TYR A 5 8.58 13.41 1.51
CA TYR A 5 7.78 12.20 1.77
C TYR A 5 8.31 11.46 3.00
N ASP A 6 7.41 11.03 3.86
CA ASP A 6 7.70 10.14 4.97
C ASP A 6 7.69 8.67 4.54
N ASP A 7 8.04 7.77 5.48
CA ASP A 7 8.16 6.33 5.24
C ASP A 7 6.88 5.67 4.72
N SER A 8 5.69 6.18 5.07
CA SER A 8 4.41 5.57 4.70
C SER A 8 4.17 5.58 3.18
N TYR A 9 4.73 6.56 2.47
CA TYR A 9 4.66 6.66 1.01
C TYR A 9 5.47 5.54 0.36
N PHE A 10 6.68 5.30 0.87
CA PHE A 10 7.55 4.24 0.36
C PHE A 10 7.01 2.86 0.73
N ASP A 11 6.52 2.68 1.96
CA ASP A 11 5.89 1.44 2.39
C ASP A 11 4.65 1.11 1.53
N ALA A 12 3.83 2.12 1.17
CA ALA A 12 2.68 1.92 0.28
C ALA A 12 3.08 1.69 -1.19
N LEU A 13 4.19 2.25 -1.66
CA LEU A 13 4.76 1.93 -2.98
C LEU A 13 5.29 0.50 -3.02
N THR A 14 6.00 0.07 -1.97
CA THR A 14 6.49 -1.32 -1.85
C THR A 14 5.31 -2.30 -1.79
N ARG A 15 4.27 -2.03 -0.99
CA ARG A 15 3.03 -2.82 -1.01
C ARG A 15 2.41 -2.92 -2.39
N LEU A 16 2.31 -1.80 -3.12
CA LEU A 16 1.75 -1.80 -4.48
C LEU A 16 2.53 -2.73 -5.43
N ALA A 17 3.84 -2.85 -5.23
CA ALA A 17 4.71 -3.66 -6.08
C ALA A 17 4.73 -5.15 -5.72
N TYR A 18 4.63 -5.49 -4.42
CA TYR A 18 4.88 -6.85 -3.92
C TYR A 18 3.67 -7.53 -3.27
N ASP A 19 2.72 -6.77 -2.73
CA ASP A 19 1.54 -7.33 -2.08
C ASP A 19 0.32 -7.32 -3.02
N PRO A 20 -0.33 -8.46 -3.28
CA PRO A 20 -1.63 -8.43 -3.95
C PRO A 20 -2.68 -7.76 -3.04
N PRO A 21 -3.65 -7.01 -3.58
CA PRO A 21 -4.78 -6.52 -2.80
C PRO A 21 -5.63 -7.70 -2.28
N PRO A 22 -6.29 -7.57 -1.10
CA PRO A 22 -7.07 -8.64 -0.50
C PRO A 22 -8.35 -8.92 -1.30
N ILE A 23 -8.33 -9.96 -2.14
CA ILE A 23 -9.42 -10.27 -3.08
C ILE A 23 -10.73 -10.68 -2.37
N THR A 24 -10.64 -11.28 -1.18
CA THR A 24 -11.79 -11.92 -0.50
C THR A 24 -12.40 -11.10 0.63
N CYS A 25 -11.69 -10.10 1.14
CA CYS A 25 -12.14 -9.22 2.20
C CYS A 25 -11.89 -7.77 1.77
N PRO A 26 -12.87 -7.12 1.10
CA PRO A 26 -12.76 -5.70 0.83
C PRO A 26 -12.59 -4.97 2.16
N GLY A 27 -11.42 -4.36 2.34
CA GLY A 27 -11.12 -3.51 3.47
C GLY A 27 -11.98 -2.25 3.43
N LEU A 28 -11.39 -1.11 3.74
CA LEU A 28 -12.12 0.14 3.63
C LEU A 28 -12.52 0.41 2.16
N THR A 29 -13.77 0.80 1.92
CA THR A 29 -14.27 1.20 0.60
C THR A 29 -14.40 2.71 0.52
N VAL A 30 -14.03 3.29 -0.62
CA VAL A 30 -14.12 4.74 -0.87
C VAL A 30 -14.69 4.99 -2.26
N SER A 31 -15.58 5.97 -2.39
CA SER A 31 -16.20 6.34 -3.67
C SER A 31 -15.73 7.69 -4.21
N VAL A 32 -15.02 8.48 -3.39
CA VAL A 32 -14.57 9.83 -3.74
C VAL A 32 -13.06 9.93 -3.57
N ILE A 33 -12.40 10.40 -4.63
CA ILE A 33 -10.97 10.70 -4.65
C ILE A 33 -10.79 12.16 -5.07
N ARG A 34 -9.96 12.89 -4.33
CA ARG A 34 -9.49 14.21 -4.71
C ARG A 34 -8.25 14.07 -5.59
N ILE A 35 -8.38 14.42 -6.87
CA ILE A 35 -7.24 14.54 -7.77
C ILE A 35 -6.51 15.87 -7.47
N ARG A 36 -5.22 15.78 -7.20
CA ARG A 36 -4.36 16.95 -6.94
C ARG A 36 -3.66 17.40 -8.23
N PRO A 37 -3.06 18.61 -8.25
CA PRO A 37 -2.23 19.06 -9.36
C PRO A 37 -1.11 18.05 -9.69
N PRO A 38 -0.58 18.05 -10.92
CA PRO A 38 0.51 17.16 -11.32
C PRO A 38 1.70 17.20 -10.35
N GLY A 39 2.25 16.03 -10.02
CA GLY A 39 3.36 15.89 -9.08
C GLY A 39 2.96 15.78 -7.60
N ALA A 40 1.66 15.82 -7.30
CA ALA A 40 1.10 15.46 -6.00
C ALA A 40 0.22 14.22 -6.11
N PHE A 41 0.24 13.37 -5.09
CA PHE A 41 -0.60 12.17 -5.06
C PHE A 41 -2.09 12.54 -4.96
N PRO A 42 -2.99 11.80 -5.63
CA PRO A 42 -4.41 11.83 -5.32
C PRO A 42 -4.65 11.48 -3.85
N GLU A 43 -5.79 11.88 -3.31
CA GLU A 43 -6.12 11.62 -1.91
C GLU A 43 -7.53 11.07 -1.75
N VAL A 44 -7.70 10.08 -0.87
CA VAL A 44 -9.01 9.67 -0.37
C VAL A 44 -9.33 10.44 0.90
N ILE A 45 -10.62 10.71 1.12
CA ILE A 45 -11.10 11.45 2.29
C ILE A 45 -11.87 10.48 3.19
N ILE A 46 -11.38 10.28 4.41
CA ILE A 46 -12.01 9.39 5.40
C ILE A 46 -12.05 10.11 6.74
N LYS A 47 -13.27 10.29 7.29
CA LYS A 47 -13.49 10.99 8.58
C LYS A 47 -12.71 12.32 8.65
N ASP A 48 -12.86 13.13 7.61
CA ASP A 48 -12.21 14.45 7.44
C ASP A 48 -10.67 14.43 7.37
N ARG A 49 -10.06 13.26 7.24
CA ARG A 49 -8.62 13.10 7.01
C ARG A 49 -8.32 12.74 5.57
N LEU A 50 -7.20 13.25 5.08
CA LEU A 50 -6.71 13.05 3.72
C LEU A 50 -5.63 11.99 3.73
N TYR A 51 -5.77 11.00 2.88
CA TYR A 51 -4.82 9.90 2.75
C TYR A 51 -4.32 9.80 1.32
N PRO A 52 -3.02 10.01 1.08
CA PRO A 52 -2.42 9.90 -0.25
C PRO A 52 -2.60 8.51 -0.85
N VAL A 53 -3.04 8.44 -2.10
CA VAL A 53 -3.11 7.22 -2.90
C VAL A 53 -1.84 7.13 -3.72
N ILE A 54 -1.02 6.13 -3.42
CA ILE A 54 0.28 5.93 -4.08
C ILE A 54 0.12 5.24 -5.41
N GLY A 55 -0.89 4.38 -5.56
CA GLY A 55 -1.21 3.74 -6.83
C GLY A 55 -2.58 3.08 -6.82
N VAL A 56 -2.99 2.63 -8.01
CA VAL A 56 -4.28 1.99 -8.24
C VAL A 56 -4.12 0.82 -9.20
N THR A 57 -4.83 -0.28 -8.95
CA THR A 57 -4.90 -1.43 -9.83
C THR A 57 -6.02 -1.29 -10.86
N ALA A 58 -5.98 -2.08 -11.93
CA ALA A 58 -7.06 -2.10 -12.93
C ALA A 58 -8.43 -2.54 -12.35
N THR A 59 -8.42 -3.30 -11.25
CA THR A 59 -9.61 -3.76 -10.55
C THR A 59 -10.12 -2.79 -9.48
N GLY A 60 -9.55 -1.58 -9.41
CA GLY A 60 -10.02 -0.51 -8.54
C GLY A 60 -9.47 -0.56 -7.11
N TRP A 61 -8.40 -1.31 -6.85
CA TRP A 61 -7.74 -1.28 -5.53
C TRP A 61 -6.72 -0.15 -5.45
N LEU A 62 -6.80 0.63 -4.38
CA LEU A 62 -5.94 1.77 -4.07
C LEU A 62 -4.92 1.35 -3.02
N SER A 63 -3.63 1.52 -3.29
CA SER A 63 -2.61 1.46 -2.25
C SER A 63 -2.48 2.86 -1.64
N ALA A 64 -3.05 3.06 -0.47
CA ALA A 64 -3.02 4.34 0.23
C ALA A 64 -1.96 4.37 1.34
N ALA A 65 -1.22 5.47 1.41
CA ALA A 65 -0.32 5.76 2.51
C ALA A 65 -1.12 5.81 3.83
N TYR A 66 -0.53 5.27 4.90
CA TYR A 66 -1.13 5.14 6.24
C TYR A 66 -2.36 4.24 6.38
N LEU A 67 -3.03 3.85 5.29
CA LEU A 67 -4.26 3.05 5.34
C LEU A 67 -4.11 1.62 4.86
N GLY A 68 -3.20 1.35 3.92
CA GLY A 68 -3.16 0.04 3.28
C GLY A 68 -3.99 -0.03 2.00
N TRP A 69 -4.42 -1.24 1.67
CA TRP A 69 -5.33 -1.49 0.55
C TRP A 69 -6.74 -0.97 0.85
N THR A 70 -7.26 -0.16 -0.06
CA THR A 70 -8.61 0.42 0.00
C THR A 70 -9.29 0.15 -1.34
N GLN A 71 -10.57 -0.22 -1.35
CA GLN A 71 -11.29 -0.48 -2.59
C GLN A 71 -12.01 0.78 -3.09
N PHE A 72 -11.79 1.15 -4.34
CA PHE A 72 -12.52 2.23 -4.99
C PHE A 72 -13.83 1.70 -5.60
N THR A 73 -14.95 2.31 -5.20
CA THR A 73 -16.31 1.94 -5.64
C THR A 73 -17.02 3.09 -6.35
N GLY A 74 -16.30 4.17 -6.69
CA GLY A 74 -16.82 5.28 -7.47
C GLY A 74 -16.86 4.98 -8.98
N ASP A 75 -16.87 6.03 -9.80
CA ASP A 75 -16.92 5.91 -11.26
C ASP A 75 -15.69 5.17 -11.83
N PRO A 76 -15.85 3.98 -12.43
CA PRO A 76 -14.73 3.21 -12.98
C PRO A 76 -13.95 3.95 -14.07
N THR A 77 -14.58 4.90 -14.78
CA THR A 77 -13.89 5.69 -15.82
C THR A 77 -12.84 6.63 -15.22
N ALA A 78 -12.96 6.97 -13.93
CA ALA A 78 -11.99 7.78 -13.20
C ALA A 78 -10.68 7.04 -12.92
N LEU A 79 -10.66 5.70 -12.96
CA LEU A 79 -9.46 4.89 -12.65
C LEU A 79 -8.25 5.28 -13.50
N ALA A 80 -8.46 5.53 -14.79
CA ALA A 80 -7.39 5.96 -15.70
C ALA A 80 -6.83 7.35 -15.35
N GLN A 81 -7.64 8.23 -14.77
CA GLN A 81 -7.19 9.55 -14.31
C GLN A 81 -6.40 9.43 -13.00
N ILE A 82 -6.90 8.62 -12.06
CA ILE A 82 -6.22 8.32 -10.80
C ILE A 82 -4.85 7.69 -11.07
N ALA A 83 -4.78 6.67 -11.92
CA ALA A 83 -3.53 6.00 -12.30
C ALA A 83 -2.51 6.97 -12.87
N ARG A 84 -2.93 7.87 -13.77
CA ARG A 84 -2.03 8.89 -14.36
C ARG A 84 -1.48 9.85 -13.30
N ALA A 85 -2.32 10.32 -12.38
CA ALA A 85 -1.89 11.20 -11.30
C ALA A 85 -0.93 10.49 -10.33
N CYS A 86 -1.19 9.23 -9.99
CA CYS A 86 -0.29 8.40 -9.19
C CYS A 86 1.07 8.23 -9.88
N ASN A 87 1.08 7.81 -11.16
CA ASN A 87 2.32 7.57 -11.90
C ASN A 87 3.22 8.81 -11.96
N ALA A 88 2.64 9.99 -12.16
CA ALA A 88 3.39 11.25 -12.17
C ALA A 88 4.02 11.55 -10.80
N ALA A 89 3.29 11.33 -9.70
CA ALA A 89 3.81 11.54 -8.35
C ALA A 89 4.83 10.47 -7.92
N GLN A 90 4.65 9.21 -8.37
CA GLN A 90 5.60 8.11 -8.13
C GLN A 90 6.98 8.40 -8.75
N GLN A 91 7.03 9.03 -9.93
CA GLN A 91 8.31 9.44 -10.54
C GLN A 91 9.10 10.39 -9.64
N GLU A 92 8.42 11.26 -8.88
CA GLU A 92 9.08 12.13 -7.90
C GLU A 92 9.48 11.36 -6.63
N LEU A 93 8.65 10.42 -6.17
CA LEU A 93 8.93 9.59 -4.99
C LEU A 93 10.16 8.69 -5.19
N ILE A 94 10.30 8.05 -6.36
CA ILE A 94 11.38 7.11 -6.67
C ILE A 94 12.75 7.81 -6.76
N LYS A 95 12.79 9.15 -6.97
CA LYS A 95 14.03 9.92 -6.90
C LYS A 95 14.68 9.90 -5.52
N GLU A 96 13.92 9.66 -4.44
CA GLU A 96 14.43 9.42 -3.09
C GLU A 96 14.92 7.97 -2.92
N GLY A 97 15.84 7.53 -3.79
CA GLY A 97 16.20 6.12 -3.97
C GLY A 97 16.70 5.40 -2.71
N ASP A 98 17.41 6.09 -1.82
CA ASP A 98 17.91 5.47 -0.57
C ASP A 98 16.77 5.12 0.40
N LYS A 99 15.71 5.93 0.43
CA LYS A 99 14.52 5.61 1.22
C LYS A 99 13.71 4.48 0.61
N LEU A 100 13.62 4.43 -0.72
CA LEU A 100 12.98 3.31 -1.40
C LEU A 100 13.71 2.00 -1.08
N LYS A 101 15.05 1.99 -1.16
CA LYS A 101 15.86 0.82 -0.75
C LYS A 101 15.60 0.44 0.71
N ALA A 102 15.56 1.43 1.62
CA ALA A 102 15.27 1.19 3.02
C ALA A 102 13.87 0.58 3.23
N ALA A 103 12.85 1.07 2.52
CA ALA A 103 11.49 0.54 2.59
C ALA A 103 11.40 -0.90 2.05
N ILE A 104 12.09 -1.21 0.95
CA ILE A 104 12.20 -2.58 0.41
C ILE A 104 12.88 -3.50 1.43
N ALA A 105 13.99 -3.05 2.05
CA ALA A 105 14.68 -3.83 3.08
C ALA A 105 13.80 -4.08 4.32
N ARG A 106 13.06 -3.07 4.78
CA ARG A 106 12.08 -3.22 5.88
C ARG A 106 10.98 -4.21 5.51
N TYR A 107 10.51 -4.19 4.27
CA TYR A 107 9.50 -5.13 3.79
C TYR A 107 10.01 -6.57 3.77
N ALA A 108 11.20 -6.81 3.19
CA ALA A 108 11.81 -8.14 3.17
C ALA A 108 12.01 -8.71 4.58
N ALA A 109 12.43 -7.87 5.53
CA ALA A 109 12.61 -8.29 6.92
C ALA A 109 11.29 -8.60 7.67
N ARG A 110 10.13 -8.13 7.18
CA ARG A 110 8.82 -8.46 7.78
C ARG A 110 8.37 -9.88 7.40
N ASP A 111 8.65 -10.33 6.17
CA ASP A 111 8.33 -11.70 5.74
C ASP A 111 9.16 -12.74 6.51
N ASP A 112 10.43 -12.45 6.77
CA ASP A 112 11.32 -13.31 7.57
C ASP A 112 10.89 -13.43 9.06
N ALA A 113 10.02 -12.53 9.54
CA ALA A 113 9.55 -12.51 10.93
C ALA A 113 8.19 -13.22 11.12
N SER A 114 7.62 -13.83 10.08
CA SER A 114 6.35 -14.56 10.20
C SER A 114 6.53 -15.82 11.07
N PRO A 115 5.81 -15.97 12.20
CA PRO A 115 5.96 -17.10 13.11
C PRO A 115 5.15 -18.32 12.62
N ASP A 116 5.41 -18.79 11.42
CA ASP A 116 4.87 -20.06 10.93
C ASP A 116 5.93 -21.16 11.07
N THR A 117 6.25 -21.48 12.32
CA THR A 117 6.60 -22.86 12.71
C THR A 117 6.17 -23.11 14.15
N ILE A 118 4.87 -23.00 14.41
CA ILE A 118 4.24 -23.81 15.45
C ILE A 118 3.90 -25.15 14.77
N HIS A 119 4.79 -26.13 14.90
CA HIS A 119 4.38 -27.52 14.75
C HIS A 119 3.99 -28.04 16.12
N SER A 120 2.70 -28.40 16.16
CA SER A 120 1.92 -28.92 17.26
C SER A 120 2.63 -29.98 18.09
N ASP A 121 2.42 -29.87 19.40
CA ASP A 121 2.48 -30.99 20.34
C ASP A 121 1.65 -32.19 19.87
N THR A 122 2.10 -33.36 20.34
CA THR A 122 1.41 -34.66 20.48
C THR A 122 1.64 -35.67 19.34
N ASP A 123 2.49 -36.67 19.56
CA ASP A 123 1.96 -37.98 19.95
C ASP A 123 2.96 -38.87 20.71
N GLN A 124 2.36 -39.80 21.43
CA GLN A 124 2.78 -40.63 22.55
C GLN A 124 3.93 -41.62 22.31
N GLY A 125 4.58 -42.00 23.42
CA GLY A 125 4.76 -43.42 23.72
C GLY A 125 6.19 -43.91 23.95
N GLY A 126 6.52 -44.19 25.22
CA GLY A 126 7.36 -45.35 25.55
C GLY A 126 8.66 -45.07 26.29
N ARG A 127 8.59 -45.10 27.63
CA ARG A 127 9.59 -45.67 28.56
C ARG A 127 8.88 -45.90 29.90
N PRO A 128 9.20 -46.94 30.67
CA PRO A 128 10.51 -47.60 30.82
C PRO A 128 10.64 -48.95 30.10
#